data_AF-A0A354Z8A8-F1
#
_entry.id   AF-A0A354Z8A8-F1
#
_cell.length_a   1.000
_cell.length_b   1.000
_cell.length_c   1.000
_cell.angle_alpha   90.00
_cell.angle_beta   90.00
_cell.angle_gamma   90.00
#
_symmetry.space_group_name_H-M   'P 1'
#
loop_
_entity.id
_entity.type
_entity.pdbx_description
1 polymer ?
#
loop_
_entity_poly.entity_id
_entity_poly.type
_entity_poly.pdbx_seq_one_letter_code
_entity_poly.pdbx_strand_id
1 'polypeptide(L)'
;MPSILPASMLALAMLAFGAATPVMAQVARAPTIVPDPSEIEIDGRTLPAWIRRYRADLDSVLHVHDIATGLRREAALRTLHQGWLERLSKLDATDLDLEDRIDRLLFERALRQALAELDFEARRVV
;
A
#
# COMPACT_ATOMS: atom_id res chain seq x y z
N MET A 1 -53.64 -27.97 -22.74
CA MET A 1 -53.61 -28.06 -24.21
C MET A 1 -52.61 -27.04 -24.73
N PRO A 2 -51.79 -27.45 -25.71
CA PRO A 2 -50.53 -26.81 -26.05
C PRO A 2 -50.70 -25.85 -27.24
N SER A 3 -49.79 -24.89 -27.38
CA SER A 3 -49.49 -24.28 -28.68
C SER A 3 -48.04 -23.83 -28.69
N ILE A 4 -47.18 -24.82 -28.90
CA ILE A 4 -45.90 -24.69 -29.60
C ILE A 4 -46.22 -24.30 -31.04
N LEU A 5 -45.35 -23.54 -31.72
CA LEU A 5 -45.01 -23.56 -33.17
C LEU A 5 -44.34 -22.20 -33.53
N PRO A 6 -43.55 -22.10 -34.61
CA PRO A 6 -42.51 -23.00 -35.07
C PRO A 6 -41.18 -22.27 -35.39
N ALA A 7 -40.14 -23.09 -35.55
CA ALA A 7 -38.89 -22.74 -36.19
C ALA A 7 -39.08 -22.30 -37.66
N SER A 8 -38.29 -21.31 -38.10
CA SER A 8 -37.77 -21.13 -39.47
C SER A 8 -36.86 -19.91 -39.45
N MET A 9 -35.53 -20.05 -39.48
CA MET A 9 -34.66 -20.38 -40.63
C MET A 9 -33.97 -19.11 -41.16
N LEU A 10 -32.63 -19.16 -41.12
CA LEU A 10 -31.67 -18.56 -42.06
C LEU A 10 -31.60 -17.01 -42.16
N ALA A 11 -30.46 -16.34 -42.33
CA ALA A 11 -29.10 -16.75 -42.67
C ALA A 11 -28.11 -15.61 -42.36
N LEU A 12 -26.82 -15.98 -42.25
CA LEU A 12 -25.69 -15.33 -42.92
C LEU A 12 -25.26 -13.90 -42.50
N ALA A 13 -24.09 -13.79 -41.87
CA ALA A 13 -22.98 -12.90 -42.26
C ALA A 13 -21.76 -13.22 -41.39
N MET A 14 -20.79 -13.98 -41.91
CA MET A 14 -19.51 -13.49 -42.42
C MET A 14 -18.59 -12.86 -41.37
N LEU A 15 -17.53 -13.64 -41.08
CA LEU A 15 -16.19 -13.28 -40.62
C LEU A 15 -15.86 -11.79 -40.58
N ALA A 16 -15.46 -11.33 -39.39
CA ALA A 16 -14.40 -10.33 -39.24
C ALA A 16 -13.37 -10.87 -38.25
N PHE A 17 -12.22 -11.27 -38.80
CA PHE A 17 -11.03 -11.68 -38.08
C PHE A 17 -10.47 -10.46 -37.35
N GLY A 18 -10.82 -10.32 -36.07
CA GLY A 18 -10.28 -9.28 -35.20
C GLY A 18 -8.85 -9.62 -34.81
N ALA A 19 -7.91 -8.82 -35.29
CA ALA A 19 -6.48 -8.93 -34.99
C ALA A 19 -6.24 -9.02 -33.48
N ALA A 20 -5.58 -10.11 -33.05
CA ALA A 20 -5.06 -10.23 -31.70
C ALA A 20 -3.91 -9.23 -31.52
N THR A 21 -4.22 -8.05 -31.00
CA THR A 21 -3.20 -7.12 -30.49
C THR A 21 -2.54 -7.78 -29.28
N PRO A 22 -1.20 -7.92 -29.24
CA PRO A 22 -0.54 -8.38 -28.03
C PRO A 22 -0.77 -7.31 -26.96
N VAL A 23 -1.60 -7.62 -25.97
CA VAL A 23 -1.68 -6.85 -24.74
C VAL A 23 -0.31 -6.98 -24.07
N MET A 24 0.51 -5.94 -24.24
CA MET A 24 1.65 -5.72 -23.37
C MET A 24 1.07 -5.62 -21.97
N ALA A 25 1.30 -6.66 -21.16
CA ALA A 25 1.01 -6.64 -19.74
C ALA A 25 1.88 -5.55 -19.12
N GLN A 26 1.34 -4.34 -19.05
CA GLN A 26 1.91 -3.26 -18.28
C GLN A 26 1.82 -3.73 -16.83
N VAL A 27 2.95 -4.17 -16.29
CA VAL A 27 3.10 -4.38 -14.85
C VAL A 27 2.82 -3.03 -14.23
N ALA A 28 1.56 -2.82 -13.81
CA ALA A 28 1.15 -1.66 -13.07
C ALA A 28 2.04 -1.63 -11.84
N ARG A 29 2.97 -0.67 -11.82
CA ARG A 29 3.77 -0.37 -10.63
C ARG A 29 2.77 -0.19 -9.51
N ALA A 30 2.84 -1.04 -8.49
CA ALA A 30 1.93 -0.97 -7.36
C ALA A 30 1.86 0.50 -6.92
N PRO A 31 0.65 1.06 -6.70
CA PRO A 31 0.51 2.45 -6.31
C PRO A 31 1.41 2.67 -5.10
N THR A 32 2.31 3.64 -5.20
CA THR A 32 3.17 3.99 -4.07
C THR A 32 2.25 4.59 -3.01
N ILE A 33 1.93 3.80 -1.98
CA ILE A 33 0.93 4.15 -0.95
C ILE A 33 1.36 5.36 -0.12
N VAL A 34 2.65 5.68 -0.14
CA VAL A 34 3.21 6.76 0.66
C VAL A 34 3.51 7.97 -0.22
N PRO A 35 3.02 9.15 0.15
CA PRO A 35 3.18 10.36 -0.65
C PRO A 35 4.64 10.80 -0.75
N ASP A 36 4.91 11.58 -1.78
CA ASP A 36 6.21 12.21 -1.97
C ASP A 36 6.45 13.25 -0.85
N PRO A 37 7.68 13.38 -0.32
CA PRO A 37 8.01 14.40 0.68
C PRO A 37 7.59 15.82 0.33
N SER A 38 7.51 16.16 -0.97
CA SER A 38 7.08 17.48 -1.45
C SER A 38 5.59 17.75 -1.33
N GLU A 39 4.77 16.73 -1.03
CA GLU A 39 3.30 16.85 -0.91
C GLU A 39 2.83 17.17 0.52
N ILE A 40 3.75 17.36 1.46
CA ILE A 40 3.46 17.59 2.88
C ILE A 40 3.59 19.09 3.17
N GLU A 41 2.46 19.77 3.43
CA GLU A 41 2.40 21.22 3.75
C GLU A 41 3.31 21.56 4.96
N ILE A 42 4.28 22.45 4.72
CA ILE A 42 5.35 22.79 5.67
C ILE A 42 4.89 23.96 6.56
N ASP A 43 4.14 23.64 7.60
CA ASP A 43 3.81 24.54 8.71
C ASP A 43 5.02 24.69 9.66
N GLY A 44 6.20 24.98 9.11
CA GLY A 44 7.48 25.13 9.81
C GLY A 44 8.05 23.87 10.48
N ARG A 45 7.22 22.88 10.84
CA ARG A 45 7.63 21.58 11.41
C ARG A 45 7.26 20.45 10.48
N THR A 46 8.27 19.74 10.00
CA THR A 46 8.10 18.74 8.95
C THR A 46 7.66 17.40 9.55
N LEU A 47 8.23 17.00 10.69
CA LEU A 47 8.02 15.65 11.23
C LEU A 47 6.66 15.38 11.87
N PRO A 48 6.00 16.34 12.54
CA PRO A 48 4.63 16.14 12.97
C PRO A 48 3.69 15.79 11.81
N ALA A 49 3.91 16.36 10.63
CA ALA A 49 3.12 16.07 9.44
C ALA A 49 3.41 14.67 8.88
N TRP A 50 4.67 14.24 8.87
CA TRP A 50 5.07 12.88 8.52
C TRP A 50 4.44 11.84 9.45
N ILE A 51 4.46 12.08 10.76
CA ILE A 51 3.85 11.18 11.76
C ILE A 51 2.34 11.08 11.55
N ARG A 52 1.64 12.19 11.24
CA ARG A 52 0.22 12.16 10.90
C ARG A 52 -0.05 11.30 9.67
N ARG A 53 0.76 11.45 8.62
CA ARG A 53 0.61 10.64 7.41
C ARG A 53 0.86 9.16 7.67
N TYR A 54 1.91 8.83 8.41
CA TYR A 54 2.18 7.46 8.84
C TYR A 54 0.99 6.83 9.57
N ARG A 55 0.34 7.57 10.48
CA ARG A 55 -0.85 7.07 11.19
C ARG A 55 -2.01 6.79 10.25
N ALA A 56 -2.22 7.64 9.25
CA ALA A 56 -3.25 7.42 8.24
C ALA A 56 -2.95 6.18 7.38
N ASP A 57 -1.70 6.00 6.96
CA ASP A 57 -1.29 4.80 6.21
C ASP A 57 -1.43 3.53 7.06
N LEU A 58 -1.06 3.60 8.34
CA LEU A 58 -1.23 2.50 9.29
C LEU A 58 -2.71 2.12 9.46
N ASP A 59 -3.57 3.10 9.67
CA ASP A 59 -5.01 2.88 9.80
C ASP A 59 -5.60 2.23 8.55
N SER A 60 -5.21 2.69 7.36
CA SER A 60 -5.59 2.09 6.08
C SER A 60 -5.14 0.63 5.96
N VAL A 61 -3.88 0.31 6.29
CA VAL A 61 -3.36 -1.06 6.29
C VAL A 61 -4.13 -1.95 7.27
N LEU A 62 -4.38 -1.45 8.49
CA LEU A 62 -5.11 -2.19 9.52
C LEU A 62 -6.58 -2.43 9.15
N HIS A 63 -7.20 -1.49 8.43
CA HIS A 63 -8.56 -1.62 7.92
C HIS A 63 -8.67 -2.66 6.79
N VAL A 64 -7.72 -2.67 5.84
CA VAL A 64 -7.69 -3.65 4.74
C VAL A 64 -7.34 -5.05 5.23
N HIS A 65 -6.53 -5.15 6.29
CA HIS A 65 -6.06 -6.40 6.88
C HIS A 65 -6.65 -6.60 8.27
N ASP A 66 -7.97 -6.55 8.41
CA ASP A 66 -8.71 -6.60 9.68
C ASP A 66 -8.49 -7.88 10.52
N ILE A 67 -8.17 -9.01 9.89
CA ILE A 67 -7.83 -10.26 10.59
C ILE A 67 -6.49 -10.12 11.32
N ALA A 68 -6.56 -9.99 12.65
CA ALA A 68 -5.44 -9.67 13.52
C ALA A 68 -4.23 -10.63 13.46
N THR A 69 -4.43 -11.90 13.11
CA THR A 69 -3.40 -12.96 13.16
C THR A 69 -3.03 -13.57 11.80
N GLY A 70 -3.31 -12.88 10.70
CA GLY A 70 -3.02 -13.38 9.35
C GLY A 70 -1.58 -13.09 8.87
N LEU A 71 -0.92 -14.07 8.23
CA LEU A 71 0.38 -13.88 7.55
C LEU A 71 0.38 -12.69 6.57
N ARG A 72 -0.77 -12.44 5.91
CA ARG A 72 -0.94 -11.30 5.00
C ARG A 72 -0.88 -9.96 5.75
N ARG A 73 -1.45 -9.88 6.95
CA ARG A 73 -1.41 -8.68 7.80
C ARG A 73 0.00 -8.41 8.27
N GLU A 74 0.71 -9.44 8.76
CA GLU A 74 2.11 -9.31 9.18
C GLU A 74 2.99 -8.78 8.04
N ALA A 75 2.88 -9.38 6.85
CA ALA A 75 3.65 -8.95 5.68
C ALA A 75 3.35 -7.49 5.31
N ALA A 76 2.07 -7.08 5.30
CA ALA A 76 1.67 -5.72 4.99
C ALA A 76 2.20 -4.70 6.02
N LEU A 77 2.10 -5.00 7.32
CA LEU A 77 2.63 -4.16 8.39
C LEU A 77 4.16 -4.06 8.31
N ARG A 78 4.85 -5.18 8.05
CA ARG A 78 6.30 -5.20 7.85
C ARG A 78 6.72 -4.30 6.69
N THR A 79 6.06 -4.43 5.54
CA THR A 79 6.31 -3.56 4.37
C THR A 79 6.06 -2.09 4.69
N LEU A 80 4.98 -1.77 5.41
CA LEU A 80 4.67 -0.40 5.83
C LEU A 80 5.80 0.18 6.69
N HIS A 81 6.17 -0.49 7.79
CA HIS A 81 7.19 0.01 8.72
C HIS A 81 8.58 0.13 8.07
N GLN A 82 8.97 -0.85 7.25
CA GLN A 82 10.23 -0.80 6.50
C GLN A 82 10.25 0.35 5.50
N GLY A 83 9.16 0.57 4.75
CA GLY A 83 9.06 1.66 3.80
C GLY A 83 9.12 3.04 4.49
N TRP A 84 8.55 3.18 5.67
CA TRP A 84 8.65 4.41 6.46
C TRP A 84 10.06 4.64 7.03
N LEU A 85 10.75 3.58 7.49
CA LEU A 85 12.16 3.68 7.87
C LEU A 85 13.05 4.10 6.71
N GLU A 86 12.83 3.53 5.53
CA GLU A 86 13.58 3.89 4.32
C GLU A 86 13.39 5.38 3.98
N ARG A 87 12.15 5.88 4.01
CA ARG A 87 11.88 7.31 3.78
C ARG A 87 12.49 8.21 4.84
N LEU A 88 12.39 7.82 6.12
CA LEU A 88 12.98 8.56 7.22
C LEU A 88 14.51 8.65 7.08
N SER A 89 15.16 7.62 6.52
CA SER A 89 16.61 7.61 6.27
C SER A 89 17.08 8.56 5.17
N LYS A 90 16.15 9.02 4.32
CA LYS A 90 16.43 9.99 3.24
C LYS A 90 16.33 11.45 3.69
N LEU A 91 15.80 11.71 4.89
CA LEU A 91 15.80 13.05 5.47
C LEU A 91 17.17 13.38 6.02
N ASP A 92 17.73 14.52 5.61
CA ASP A 92 18.96 15.01 6.20
C ASP A 92 18.67 15.55 7.61
N ALA A 93 19.31 14.95 8.61
CA ALA A 93 19.12 15.31 10.00
C ALA A 93 19.77 16.65 10.37
N THR A 94 20.68 17.18 9.54
CA THR A 94 21.31 18.48 9.78
C THR A 94 20.42 19.66 9.41
N ASP A 95 19.44 19.43 8.54
CA ASP A 95 18.50 20.46 8.07
C ASP A 95 17.27 20.61 8.99
N LEU A 96 17.15 19.72 9.98
CA LEU A 96 16.05 19.71 10.93
C LEU A 96 16.37 20.56 12.17
N ASP A 97 15.37 21.28 12.66
CA ASP A 97 15.45 21.95 13.96
C ASP A 97 15.55 20.92 15.12
N LEU A 98 15.76 21.41 16.34
CA LEU A 98 15.92 20.52 17.49
C LEU A 98 14.66 19.66 17.76
N GLU A 99 13.46 20.22 17.59
CA GLU A 99 12.21 19.50 17.84
C GLU A 99 12.03 18.38 16.82
N ASP A 100 12.16 18.70 15.52
CA ASP A 100 12.09 17.74 14.44
C ASP A 100 13.22 16.69 14.57
N ARG A 101 14.42 17.03 15.04
CA ARG A 101 15.46 16.02 15.30
C ARG A 101 15.07 15.04 16.39
N ILE A 102 14.43 15.51 17.47
CA ILE A 102 13.94 14.65 18.55
C ILE A 102 12.80 13.76 18.02
N ASP A 103 11.83 14.34 17.31
CA ASP A 103 10.72 13.61 16.73
C ASP A 103 11.20 12.54 15.74
N ARG A 104 12.26 12.83 14.97
CA ARG A 104 12.87 11.87 14.04
C ARG A 104 13.37 10.64 14.78
N LEU A 105 14.12 10.85 15.87
CA LEU A 105 14.72 9.78 16.66
C LEU A 105 13.63 8.94 17.36
N LEU A 106 12.61 9.59 17.90
CA LEU A 106 11.49 8.91 18.54
C LEU A 106 10.68 8.09 17.53
N PHE A 107 10.43 8.65 16.35
CA PHE A 107 9.71 7.96 15.29
C PHE A 107 10.50 6.77 14.75
N GLU A 108 11.80 6.93 14.51
CA GLU A 108 12.68 5.84 14.09
C GLU A 108 12.67 4.68 15.09
N ARG A 109 12.79 5.00 16.39
CA ARG A 109 12.71 4.01 17.46
C ARG A 109 11.37 3.28 17.46
N ALA A 110 10.26 4.00 17.30
CA ALA A 110 8.93 3.40 17.27
C ALA A 110 8.76 2.42 16.09
N LEU A 111 9.23 2.77 14.89
CA LEU A 111 9.19 1.89 13.72
C LEU A 111 10.02 0.62 13.92
N ARG A 112 11.23 0.75 14.48
CA ARG A 112 12.09 -0.41 14.80
C ARG A 112 11.46 -1.31 15.87
N GLN A 113 10.82 -0.72 16.87
CA GLN A 113 10.11 -1.49 17.90
C GLN A 113 8.94 -2.28 17.29
N ALA A 114 8.13 -1.66 16.43
CA ALA A 114 7.02 -2.34 15.76
C ALA A 114 7.51 -3.55 14.93
N LEU A 115 8.63 -3.41 14.22
CA LEU A 115 9.24 -4.54 13.49
C LEU A 115 9.72 -5.66 14.41
N ALA A 116 10.34 -5.31 15.55
CA ALA A 116 10.79 -6.30 16.53
C ALA A 116 9.61 -7.07 17.16
N GLU A 117 8.46 -6.40 17.34
CA GLU A 117 7.23 -7.01 17.83
C GLU A 117 6.67 -8.01 16.80
N LEU A 118 6.61 -7.64 15.52
CA LEU A 118 6.23 -8.57 14.44
C LEU A 118 7.16 -9.78 14.37
N ASP A 119 8.47 -9.59 14.53
CA ASP A 119 9.45 -10.69 14.58
C ASP A 119 9.21 -11.63 15.77
N PHE A 120 8.81 -11.07 16.91
CA PHE A 120 8.49 -11.86 18.09
C PHE A 120 7.19 -12.65 17.90
N GLU A 121 6.15 -12.03 17.36
CA GLU A 121 4.88 -12.68 17.05
C GLU A 121 5.05 -13.82 16.04
N ALA A 122 5.82 -13.59 14.96
CA ALA A 122 6.10 -14.61 13.95
C ALA A 122 6.79 -15.84 14.56
N ARG A 123 7.73 -15.64 15.49
CA ARG A 123 8.41 -16.75 16.20
C ARG A 123 7.52 -17.52 17.16
N ARG A 124 6.40 -16.95 17.61
CA ARG A 124 5.46 -17.62 18.54
C ARG A 124 4.47 -18.55 17.85
N VAL A 125 4.22 -18.34 16.57
CA VAL A 125 3.20 -19.08 15.79
C VAL A 125 3.79 -20.27 15.02
N VAL A 126 5.12 -20.36 14.95
CA VAL A 126 5.90 -21.51 14.44
C VAL A 126 6.14 -22.52 15.56
#